data_AF-A0A0C3NX03-F1
#
_entry.id   AF-A0A0C3NX03-F1
#
_cell.length_a   1.000
_cell.length_b   1.000
_cell.length_c   1.000
_cell.angle_alpha   90.00
_cell.angle_beta   90.00
_cell.angle_gamma   90.00
#
_symmetry.space_group_name_H-M   'P 1'
#
loop_
_entity.id
_entity.type
_entity.pdbx_description
1 polymer ?
#
loop_
_entity_poly.entity_id
_entity_poly.type
_entity_poly.pdbx_seq_one_letter_code
_entity_poly.pdbx_strand_id
1 'polypeptide(L)'
;DLMSSCFMDRNKCTRAESEARLGSQLPISSKITYADIAIDNSGSYSGLEDQVRLCLNRLERMVGRTWVVSWLFPPFGLLSVAWTLLVRIVLHTKQTGEMGPRNGR
;
A
#
# COMPACT_ATOMS: atom_id res chain seq x y z
N ASP A 1 32.95 -10.22 0.89
CA ASP A 1 33.99 -9.64 0.01
C ASP A 1 33.54 -9.32 -1.42
N LEU A 2 32.79 -10.18 -2.11
CA LEU A 2 32.31 -9.92 -3.48
C LEU A 2 31.46 -8.64 -3.61
N MET A 3 30.55 -8.40 -2.66
CA MET A 3 29.68 -7.22 -2.64
C MET A 3 30.44 -5.89 -2.47
N SER A 4 31.45 -5.86 -1.59
CA SER A 4 32.30 -4.68 -1.40
C SER A 4 33.12 -4.38 -2.66
N SER A 5 33.65 -5.41 -3.33
CA SER A 5 34.40 -5.25 -4.57
C SER A 5 33.55 -4.70 -5.72
N CYS A 6 32.35 -5.24 -5.94
CA CYS A 6 31.43 -4.71 -6.97
C CYS A 6 31.00 -3.27 -6.67
N PHE A 7 30.79 -2.93 -5.39
CA PHE A 7 30.44 -1.58 -4.98
C PHE A 7 31.57 -0.58 -5.23
N MET A 8 32.81 -0.98 -4.93
CA MET A 8 34.00 -0.17 -5.18
C MET A 8 34.22 0.07 -6.67
N ASP A 9 34.10 -0.96 -7.50
CA ASP A 9 34.35 -0.83 -8.93
C ASP A 9 33.33 0.08 -9.62
N ARG A 10 32.05 -0.03 -9.24
CA ARG A 10 30.96 0.82 -9.75
C ARG A 10 31.07 2.26 -9.29
N ASN A 11 31.32 2.49 -8.00
CA ASN A 11 31.20 3.82 -7.40
C ASN A 11 32.55 4.53 -7.20
N LYS A 12 33.67 3.93 -7.65
CA LYS A 12 35.04 4.45 -7.50
C LYS A 12 35.34 4.92 -6.07
N CYS A 13 34.93 4.12 -5.09
CA CYS A 13 35.12 4.42 -3.67
C CYS A 13 36.16 3.49 -3.04
N THR A 14 36.76 3.94 -1.94
CA THR A 14 37.72 3.15 -1.19
C THR A 14 37.04 2.02 -0.42
N ARG A 15 37.81 1.02 0.02
CA ARG A 15 37.29 -0.11 0.78
C ARG A 15 36.63 0.32 2.10
N ALA A 16 37.24 1.27 2.80
CA ALA A 16 36.69 1.80 4.05
C ALA A 16 35.35 2.52 3.82
N GLU A 17 35.23 3.28 2.73
CA GLU A 17 33.97 3.96 2.37
C GLU A 17 32.88 2.98 1.91
N SER A 18 33.25 1.91 1.19
CA SER A 18 32.29 0.88 0.79
C SER A 18 31.77 0.10 1.99
N GLU A 19 32.65 -0.28 2.92
CA GLU A 19 32.29 -0.95 4.17
C GLU A 19 31.44 -0.04 5.08
N ALA A 20 31.76 1.25 5.18
CA ALA A 20 30.96 2.22 5.92
C ALA A 20 29.53 2.37 5.34
N ARG A 21 29.40 2.39 4.01
CA ARG A 21 28.10 2.50 3.32
C ARG A 21 27.30 1.19 3.33
N LEU A 22 27.96 0.04 3.35
CA LEU A 22 27.33 -1.26 3.50
C LEU A 22 26.88 -1.47 4.96
N GLY A 23 27.67 -1.02 5.93
CA GLY A 23 27.38 -1.09 7.35
C GLY A 23 26.34 -0.08 7.84
N SER A 24 26.17 1.05 7.16
CA SER A 24 25.11 2.03 7.47
C SER A 24 23.72 1.57 7.02
N GLN A 25 23.64 0.55 6.18
CA GLN A 25 22.39 -0.06 5.77
C GLN A 25 22.00 -1.17 6.74
N LEU A 26 20.69 -1.42 6.86
CA LEU A 26 20.21 -2.63 7.52
C LEU A 26 20.85 -3.88 6.89
N PRO A 27 21.31 -4.84 7.71
CA PRO A 27 21.85 -6.10 7.23
C PRO A 27 20.89 -6.76 6.23
N ILE A 28 21.44 -7.33 5.16
CA ILE A 28 20.66 -8.00 4.11
C ILE A 28 19.80 -9.11 4.70
N SER A 29 20.31 -9.85 5.68
CA SER A 29 19.56 -10.88 6.42
C SER A 29 18.29 -10.32 7.07
N SER A 30 18.39 -9.15 7.72
CA SER A 30 17.25 -8.47 8.32
C SER A 30 16.23 -8.02 7.28
N LYS A 31 16.67 -7.58 6.10
CA LYS A 31 15.77 -7.13 5.02
C LYS A 31 14.96 -8.29 4.43
N ILE A 32 15.58 -9.46 4.30
CA ILE A 32 14.92 -10.66 3.74
C ILE A 32 13.77 -11.12 4.64
N THR A 33 13.92 -11.03 5.97
CA THR A 33 12.89 -11.46 6.92
C THR A 33 11.56 -10.70 6.80
N TYR A 34 11.60 -9.44 6.37
CA TYR A 34 10.39 -8.62 6.21
C TYR A 34 9.83 -8.63 4.78
N ALA A 35 10.50 -9.28 3.83
CA ALA A 35 10.12 -9.24 2.43
C ALA A 35 9.12 -10.35 2.09
N ASP A 36 7.99 -10.00 1.47
CA ASP A 36 7.04 -10.96 0.93
C ASP A 36 7.61 -11.73 -0.28
N ILE A 37 8.50 -11.07 -1.04
CA ILE A 37 9.16 -11.60 -2.23
C ILE A 37 10.61 -11.11 -2.24
N ALA A 38 11.57 -12.03 -2.31
CA ALA A 38 12.98 -11.75 -2.51
C ALA A 38 13.39 -12.15 -3.93
N ILE A 39 14.00 -11.22 -4.67
CA ILE A 39 14.49 -11.44 -6.04
C ILE A 39 16.01 -11.56 -6.00
N ASP A 40 16.55 -12.64 -6.54
CA ASP A 40 18.00 -12.85 -6.61
C ASP A 40 18.57 -12.29 -7.91
N ASN A 41 19.41 -11.26 -7.79
CA ASN A 41 20.08 -10.58 -8.90
C ASN A 41 21.49 -11.12 -9.17
N SER A 42 21.86 -12.26 -8.59
CA SER A 42 23.19 -12.86 -8.76
C SER A 42 23.30 -13.77 -9.99
N GLY A 43 22.17 -14.07 -10.64
CA GLY A 43 22.07 -14.99 -11.78
C GLY A 43 22.13 -14.33 -13.16
N SER A 44 21.73 -15.08 -14.19
CA SER A 44 21.64 -14.56 -15.56
C SER A 44 20.43 -13.62 -15.73
N TYR A 45 20.53 -12.73 -16.71
CA TYR A 45 19.45 -11.79 -17.05
C TYR A 45 18.12 -12.50 -17.36
N SER A 46 18.15 -13.63 -18.08
CA SER A 46 16.96 -14.41 -18.40
C SER A 46 16.28 -14.99 -17.16
N GLY A 47 17.07 -15.51 -16.20
CA GLY A 47 16.54 -16.05 -14.95
C GLY A 47 15.93 -14.97 -14.05
N LEU A 48 16.48 -13.75 -14.11
CA LEU A 48 15.91 -12.59 -13.44
C LEU A 48 14.59 -12.15 -14.07
N GLU A 49 14.52 -12.11 -15.41
CA GLU A 49 13.30 -11.76 -16.13
C GLU A 49 12.15 -12.72 -15.79
N ASP A 50 12.44 -14.02 -15.73
CA ASP A 50 11.45 -15.04 -15.34
C ASP A 50 10.97 -14.85 -13.90
N GLN A 51 11.86 -14.55 -12.96
CA GLN A 51 11.48 -14.25 -11.57
C GLN A 51 10.59 -13.02 -11.46
N VAL A 52 10.90 -11.96 -12.21
CA VAL A 52 10.10 -10.73 -12.26
C VAL A 52 8.73 -11.02 -12.87
N ARG A 53 8.66 -11.77 -13.97
CA ARG A 53 7.39 -12.18 -14.61
C ARG A 53 6.52 -13.00 -13.67
N LEU A 54 7.10 -13.93 -12.92
CA LEU A 54 6.37 -14.71 -11.91
C LEU A 54 5.83 -13.83 -10.76
N CYS A 55 6.63 -12.86 -10.30
CA CYS A 55 6.22 -11.88 -9.30
C CYS A 55 5.03 -11.04 -9.78
N LEU A 56 5.11 -10.48 -11.00
CA LEU A 56 4.02 -9.70 -11.60
C LEU A 56 2.75 -10.52 -11.77
N ASN A 57 2.85 -11.74 -12.29
CA ASN A 57 1.70 -12.64 -12.43
C ASN A 57 1.05 -12.96 -11.07
N ARG A 58 1.83 -13.12 -10.01
CA ARG A 58 1.31 -13.34 -8.66
C ARG A 58 0.59 -12.10 -8.14
N LEU A 59 1.15 -10.92 -8.36
CA LEU A 59 0.56 -9.65 -7.95
C LEU A 59 -0.76 -9.38 -8.69
N GLU A 60 -0.80 -9.57 -10.01
CA GLU A 60 -2.03 -9.41 -10.81
C GLU A 60 -3.14 -10.35 -10.34
N ARG A 61 -2.82 -11.59 -9.99
CA ARG A 61 -3.78 -12.55 -9.44
C ARG A 61 -4.30 -12.14 -8.06
N MET A 62 -3.44 -11.59 -7.20
CA MET A 62 -3.82 -11.17 -5.85
C MET A 62 -4.64 -9.87 -5.84
N VAL A 63 -4.26 -8.91 -6.70
CA VAL A 63 -4.89 -7.59 -6.75
C VAL A 63 -6.18 -7.61 -7.59
N GLY A 64 -6.28 -8.52 -8.57
CA GLY A 64 -7.46 -8.71 -9.43
C GLY A 64 -7.86 -7.45 -10.19
N ARG A 65 -9.05 -7.41 -10.83
CA ARG A 65 -9.65 -6.16 -11.36
C ARG A 65 -10.25 -5.28 -10.25
N THR A 66 -10.22 -5.77 -9.02
CA THR A 66 -10.78 -5.13 -7.82
C THR A 66 -10.06 -3.84 -7.44
N TRP A 67 -8.80 -3.65 -7.80
CA TRP A 67 -8.12 -2.36 -7.57
C TRP A 67 -8.72 -1.20 -8.39
N VAL A 68 -9.14 -1.44 -9.64
CA VAL A 68 -9.86 -0.45 -10.46
C VAL A 68 -11.21 -0.13 -9.83
N VAL A 69 -11.88 -1.14 -9.27
CA VAL A 69 -13.14 -0.97 -8.55
C VAL A 69 -12.93 -0.21 -7.24
N SER A 70 -11.85 -0.46 -6.51
CA SER A 70 -11.48 0.30 -5.31
C SER A 70 -11.25 1.79 -5.61
N TRP A 71 -10.79 2.12 -6.82
CA TRP A 71 -10.68 3.49 -7.30
C TRP A 71 -12.03 4.08 -7.75
N LEU A 72 -12.96 3.24 -8.22
CA LEU A 72 -14.31 3.63 -8.68
C LEU A 72 -15.36 3.67 -7.56
N PHE A 73 -15.08 3.04 -6.40
CA PHE A 73 -15.93 2.98 -5.20
C PHE A 73 -15.68 4.03 -4.07
N PRO A 74 -14.95 5.15 -4.24
CA PRO A 74 -15.14 6.34 -3.40
C PRO A 74 -16.60 6.86 -3.29
N PRO A 75 -17.46 6.85 -4.34
CA PRO A 75 -18.81 7.42 -4.26
C PRO A 75 -19.77 6.66 -3.34
N PHE A 76 -19.50 5.40 -2.98
CA PHE A 76 -20.33 4.71 -1.97
C PHE A 76 -20.18 5.33 -0.59
N GLY A 77 -19.03 5.93 -0.27
CA GLY A 77 -18.85 6.75 0.92
C GLY A 77 -19.70 8.01 0.89
N LEU A 78 -19.83 8.67 -0.27
CA LEU A 78 -20.70 9.85 -0.41
C LEU A 78 -22.18 9.49 -0.31
N LEU A 79 -22.59 8.37 -0.92
CA LEU A 79 -23.97 7.89 -0.86
C LEU A 79 -24.37 7.48 0.57
N SER A 80 -23.47 6.85 1.34
CA SER A 80 -23.76 6.48 2.73
C SER A 80 -23.88 7.70 3.65
N VAL A 81 -23.02 8.72 3.45
CA VAL A 81 -23.12 10.00 4.18
C VAL A 81 -24.41 10.74 3.82
N ALA A 82 -24.76 10.81 2.53
CA ALA A 82 -26.00 11.43 2.07
C ALA A 82 -27.24 10.71 2.62
N TRP A 83 -27.24 9.38 2.61
CA TRP A 83 -28.31 8.57 3.19
C TRP A 83 -28.46 8.79 4.70
N THR A 84 -27.34 8.81 5.43
CA THR A 84 -27.33 9.02 6.89
C THR A 84 -27.85 10.42 7.25
N LEU A 85 -27.48 11.45 6.48
CA LEU A 85 -28.00 12.81 6.66
C LEU A 85 -29.51 12.90 6.36
N LEU A 86 -29.99 12.27 5.28
CA LEU A 86 -31.42 12.22 4.94
C LEU A 86 -32.26 11.58 6.04
N VAL A 87 -31.85 10.41 6.54
CA VAL A 87 -32.56 9.71 7.62
C VAL A 87 -32.61 10.58 8.88
N ARG A 88 -31.50 11.24 9.23
CA ARG A 88 -31.43 12.12 10.41
C ARG A 88 -32.38 13.32 10.30
N ILE A 89 -32.48 13.94 9.12
CA ILE A 89 -33.39 15.09 8.88
C ILE A 89 -34.86 14.65 8.97
N VAL A 90 -35.21 13.51 8.37
CA VAL A 90 -36.60 12.99 8.36
C VAL A 90 -37.06 12.59 9.77
N LEU A 91 -36.19 11.94 10.55
CA LEU A 91 -36.51 11.58 11.94
C LEU A 91 -36.62 12.81 12.85
N HIS A 92 -35.79 13.83 12.64
CA HIS A 92 -35.81 15.05 13.45
C HIS A 92 -37.04 15.93 13.16
N THR A 93 -37.54 15.94 11.92
CA THR A 93 -38.78 16.65 11.56
C THR A 93 -40.02 15.98 12.12
N LYS A 94 -40.03 14.65 12.29
CA LYS A 94 -41.14 13.95 12.95
C LYS A 94 -41.26 14.27 14.45
N GLN A 95 -40.16 14.58 15.13
CA GLN A 95 -40.19 14.91 16.57
C GLN A 95 -40.70 16.33 16.86
N THR A 96 -40.52 17.28 15.94
CA THR A 96 -41.03 18.66 16.12
C THR A 96 -42.50 18.83 15.71
N GLY A 97 -43.06 17.87 14.96
CA GLY A 97 -44.47 17.87 14.55
C GLY A 97 -45.46 17.40 15.62
N GLU A 98 -44.99 16.78 16.71
CA GLU A 98 -45.83 16.33 17.83
C GLU A 98 -45.96 17.34 18.98
N MET A 99 -45.39 18.55 18.86
CA MET A 99 -45.76 19.67 19.73
C MET A 99 -47.05 20.32 19.21
N GLY A 100 -48.16 19.61 19.37
CA GLY A 100 -49.51 20.16 19.17
C GLY A 100 -49.76 21.38 20.07
N PRO A 101 -50.66 22.30 19.65
CA PRO A 101 -50.85 23.56 20.34
C PRO A 101 -51.31 23.33 21.78
N ARG A 102 -50.50 23.79 22.73
CA ARG A 102 -50.86 23.84 24.15
C ARG A 102 -51.97 24.89 24.31
N ASN A 103 -53.21 24.42 24.31
CA ASN A 103 -54.40 25.20 24.64
C ASN A 103 -54.29 25.70 26.09
N GLY A 104 -53.85 26.95 26.27
CA GLY A 104 -53.88 27.66 27.53
C GLY A 104 -55.24 28.32 27.70
N ARG A 105 -56.02 27.81 28.66
CA ARG A 105 -57.09 28.57 29.32
C ARG A 105 -56.51 29.77 30.05
#